data_AF-K6X3T5-F1
#
_entry.id   AF-K6X3T5-F1
#
_cell.length_a   1.000
_cell.length_b   1.000
_cell.length_c   1.000
_cell.angle_alpha   90.00
_cell.angle_beta   90.00
_cell.angle_gamma   90.00
#
_symmetry.space_group_name_H-M   'P 1'
#
loop_
_entity.id
_entity.type
_entity.pdbx_description
1 polymer ?
#
loop_
_entity_poly.entity_id
_entity_poly.type
_entity_poly.pdbx_seq_one_letter_code
_entity_poly.pdbx_strand_id
1 'polypeptide(L)'
;IVAAAQAGIAASALSPGELTIYPTRAYNPELTSDLERISGTEDSDELRWTGAGPITASEGWDCYRHNGFCSVSWEMGTPPAGQVPSDTLLPLLAPRADLPRKRVAIIYRVHSAADAVKLVDNDFREALAAEQSKKGVVSAAASLRVHNTNAARSEQARGAGLTRFGMLVTATVPAGSDLPTVRSEIEAMGDAARIGLRRCWGYQAAAFAGSLGMGTILPEYASISGKLGG
;
A
#
# COMPACT_ATOMS: atom_id res chain seq x y z
N ILE A 1 -12.09 3.14 17.93
CA ILE A 1 -13.51 2.79 18.18
C ILE A 1 -14.35 4.03 18.52
N VAL A 2 -14.00 4.80 19.57
CA VAL A 2 -14.74 6.03 19.94
C VAL A 2 -14.83 7.05 18.80
N ALA A 3 -13.75 7.31 18.06
CA ALA A 3 -13.76 8.22 16.91
C ALA A 3 -14.54 7.69 15.70
N ALA A 4 -14.61 6.37 15.50
CA ALA A 4 -15.39 5.76 14.41
C ALA A 4 -16.90 5.83 14.71
N ALA A 5 -17.29 5.59 15.96
CA ALA A 5 -18.66 5.78 16.42
C ALA A 5 -19.12 7.24 16.30
N GLN A 6 -18.23 8.21 16.56
CA GLN A 6 -18.51 9.65 16.35
C GLN A 6 -18.72 10.02 14.88
N ALA A 7 -18.15 9.25 13.94
CA ALA A 7 -18.38 9.39 12.50
C ALA A 7 -19.61 8.61 11.99
N GLY A 8 -20.41 8.01 12.90
CA GLY A 8 -21.58 7.20 12.54
C GLY A 8 -21.24 5.81 11.98
N ILE A 9 -20.00 5.36 12.12
CA ILE A 9 -19.53 4.07 11.62
C ILE A 9 -19.52 3.07 12.79
N ALA A 10 -20.27 1.98 12.64
CA ALA A 10 -20.18 0.84 13.54
C ALA A 10 -18.82 0.14 13.32
N ALA A 11 -17.97 0.15 14.36
CA ALA A 11 -16.67 -0.50 14.33
C ALA A 11 -16.43 -1.23 15.65
N SER A 12 -16.18 -2.54 15.58
CA SER A 12 -15.72 -3.37 16.69
C SER A 12 -14.23 -3.72 16.53
N ALA A 13 -13.57 -4.05 17.63
CA ALA A 13 -12.28 -4.71 17.54
C ALA A 13 -12.49 -6.14 17.03
N LEU A 14 -11.61 -6.60 16.15
CA LEU A 14 -11.60 -7.99 15.69
C LEU A 14 -11.15 -8.92 16.81
N SER A 15 -11.75 -10.11 16.90
CA SER A 15 -11.22 -11.20 17.73
C SER A 15 -9.84 -11.65 17.20
N PRO A 16 -9.04 -12.37 18.02
CA PRO A 16 -7.81 -13.00 17.53
C PRO A 16 -8.05 -13.95 16.34
N GLY A 17 -9.16 -14.69 16.35
CA GLY A 17 -9.57 -15.57 15.26
C GLY A 17 -9.87 -14.81 13.97
N GLU A 18 -10.70 -13.76 14.07
CA GLU A 18 -11.03 -12.88 12.95
C GLU A 18 -9.80 -12.19 12.37
N LEU A 19 -8.86 -11.75 13.21
CA LEU A 19 -7.58 -11.19 12.76
C LEU A 19 -6.74 -12.23 11.99
N THR A 20 -6.78 -13.49 12.41
CA THR A 20 -6.01 -14.59 11.82
C THR A 20 -6.51 -14.97 10.42
N ILE A 21 -7.77 -14.72 10.10
CA ILE A 21 -8.33 -14.96 8.76
C ILE A 21 -7.56 -14.22 7.66
N TYR A 22 -7.12 -12.98 7.92
CA TYR A 22 -6.46 -12.13 6.92
C TYR A 22 -5.14 -12.73 6.38
N PRO A 23 -4.13 -13.06 7.22
CA PRO A 23 -2.94 -13.80 6.78
C PRO A 23 -3.31 -15.13 6.14
N THR A 24 -4.18 -15.90 6.79
CA THR A 24 -4.49 -17.27 6.38
C THR A 24 -5.02 -17.30 4.95
N ARG A 25 -6.00 -16.44 4.64
CA ARG A 25 -6.57 -16.30 3.30
C ARG A 25 -5.57 -15.82 2.26
N ALA A 26 -4.60 -14.99 2.67
CA ALA A 26 -3.60 -14.46 1.76
C ALA A 26 -2.54 -15.49 1.40
N TYR A 27 -2.03 -16.22 2.40
CA TYR A 27 -1.03 -17.27 2.19
C TYR A 27 -1.62 -18.57 1.63
N ASN A 28 -2.91 -18.83 1.88
CA ASN A 28 -3.65 -20.01 1.44
C ASN A 28 -4.94 -19.60 0.68
N PRO A 29 -4.83 -19.06 -0.55
CA PRO A 29 -6.00 -18.62 -1.32
C PRO A 29 -7.06 -19.70 -1.56
N GLU A 30 -6.68 -20.97 -1.58
CA GLU A 30 -7.56 -22.13 -1.70
C GLU A 30 -8.56 -22.27 -0.54
N LEU A 31 -8.24 -21.75 0.64
CA LEU A 31 -9.11 -21.81 1.82
C LEU A 31 -10.16 -20.69 1.86
N THR A 32 -10.25 -19.83 0.83
CA THR A 32 -11.08 -18.62 0.87
C THR A 32 -12.53 -18.91 1.22
N SER A 33 -13.15 -19.89 0.56
CA SER A 33 -14.56 -20.22 0.79
C SER A 33 -14.81 -20.80 2.19
N ASP A 34 -13.84 -21.51 2.76
CA ASP A 34 -13.94 -22.03 4.12
C ASP A 34 -13.78 -20.93 5.16
N LEU A 35 -12.81 -20.03 4.95
CA LEU A 35 -12.58 -18.88 5.81
C LEU A 35 -13.74 -17.88 5.79
N GLU A 36 -14.39 -17.69 4.64
CA GLU A 36 -15.59 -16.84 4.52
C GLU A 36 -16.77 -17.38 5.32
N ARG A 37 -16.89 -18.71 5.43
CA ARG A 37 -17.98 -19.36 6.17
C ARG A 37 -17.87 -19.17 7.68
N ILE A 38 -16.65 -19.21 8.20
CA ILE A 38 -16.37 -19.05 9.64
C ILE A 38 -16.13 -17.58 10.04
N SER A 39 -15.99 -16.68 9.07
CA SER A 39 -15.76 -15.26 9.34
C SER A 39 -16.94 -14.64 10.08
N GLY A 40 -16.70 -14.07 11.26
CA GLY A 40 -17.74 -13.48 12.10
C GLY A 40 -18.57 -14.49 12.90
N THR A 41 -18.18 -15.77 12.91
CA THR A 41 -18.72 -16.79 13.82
C THR A 41 -17.70 -17.11 14.91
N GLU A 42 -18.15 -17.79 15.98
CA GLU A 42 -17.28 -18.29 17.05
C GLU A 42 -16.24 -19.29 16.53
N ASP A 43 -16.51 -19.95 15.39
CA ASP A 43 -15.58 -20.91 14.77
C ASP A 43 -14.29 -20.23 14.29
N SER A 44 -14.30 -18.91 14.04
CA SER A 44 -13.07 -18.19 13.68
C SER A 44 -12.01 -18.25 14.77
N ASP A 45 -12.39 -18.40 16.04
CA ASP A 45 -11.47 -18.47 17.18
C ASP A 45 -10.69 -19.79 17.25
N GLU A 46 -11.06 -20.80 16.44
CA GLU A 46 -10.26 -22.01 16.27
C GLU A 46 -8.96 -21.76 15.48
N LEU A 47 -8.92 -20.68 14.68
CA LEU A 47 -7.73 -20.32 13.91
C LEU A 47 -6.62 -19.81 14.82
N ARG A 48 -5.44 -20.42 14.68
CA ARG A 48 -4.24 -20.04 15.44
C ARG A 48 -3.31 -19.18 14.59
N TRP A 49 -2.82 -18.10 15.19
CA TRP A 49 -1.81 -17.23 14.57
C TRP A 49 -0.60 -18.00 14.03
N THR A 50 -0.11 -19.01 14.77
CA THR A 50 1.04 -19.82 14.37
C THR A 50 0.82 -20.65 13.10
N GLY A 51 -0.44 -20.88 12.71
CA GLY A 51 -0.82 -21.58 11.48
C GLY A 51 -1.28 -20.67 10.35
N ALA A 52 -1.22 -19.34 10.54
CA ALA A 52 -1.78 -18.38 9.58
C ALA A 52 -0.87 -18.14 8.36
N GLY A 53 0.42 -18.42 8.51
CA GLY A 53 1.41 -18.32 7.45
C GLY A 53 1.35 -19.48 6.45
N PRO A 54 2.23 -19.48 5.44
CA PRO A 54 2.35 -20.59 4.53
C PRO A 54 3.11 -21.75 5.18
N ILE A 55 2.82 -22.99 4.77
CA ILE A 55 3.59 -24.17 5.21
C ILE A 55 5.00 -24.08 4.65
N THR A 56 5.10 -23.73 3.36
CA THR A 56 6.38 -23.48 2.68
C THR A 56 6.25 -22.27 1.80
N ALA A 57 7.30 -21.44 1.80
CA ALA A 57 7.44 -20.34 0.87
C ALA A 57 8.87 -20.18 0.38
N SER A 58 9.01 -19.58 -0.79
CA SER A 58 10.30 -19.29 -1.41
C SER A 58 10.27 -17.87 -1.98
N GLU A 59 11.21 -17.06 -1.52
CA GLU A 59 11.47 -15.73 -2.06
C GLU A 59 12.22 -15.85 -3.38
N GLY A 60 11.58 -15.42 -4.47
CA GLY A 60 12.24 -15.17 -5.75
C GLY A 60 12.60 -13.70 -5.88
N TRP A 61 13.49 -13.40 -6.83
CA TRP A 61 13.81 -12.01 -7.16
C TRP A 61 12.58 -11.25 -7.66
N ASP A 62 11.71 -11.92 -8.40
CA ASP A 62 10.63 -11.35 -9.21
C ASP A 62 9.21 -11.72 -8.75
N CYS A 63 9.11 -12.66 -7.80
CA CYS A 63 7.87 -13.15 -7.22
C CYS A 63 8.11 -13.86 -5.89
N TYR A 64 7.07 -13.95 -5.06
CA TYR A 64 7.03 -14.71 -3.82
C TYR A 64 6.15 -15.95 -3.99
N ARG A 65 6.73 -17.14 -3.86
CA ARG A 65 6.01 -18.41 -4.02
C ARG A 65 5.54 -18.92 -2.66
N HIS A 66 4.27 -19.27 -2.52
CA HIS A 66 3.69 -19.79 -1.28
C HIS A 66 2.53 -20.74 -1.58
N ASN A 67 2.46 -21.90 -0.91
CA ASN A 67 1.33 -22.86 -0.95
C ASN A 67 0.70 -23.10 -2.36
N GLY A 68 1.51 -23.26 -3.40
CA GLY A 68 0.99 -23.49 -4.77
C GLY A 68 0.55 -22.22 -5.53
N PHE A 69 0.83 -21.05 -4.99
CA PHE A 69 0.58 -19.74 -5.60
C PHE A 69 1.88 -18.93 -5.76
N CYS A 70 1.81 -17.92 -6.62
CA CYS A 70 2.84 -16.91 -6.81
C CYS A 70 2.22 -15.54 -6.58
N SER A 71 2.84 -14.74 -5.71
CA SER A 71 2.49 -13.36 -5.47
C SER A 71 3.55 -12.43 -6.04
N VAL A 72 3.12 -11.35 -6.68
CA VAL A 72 3.98 -10.26 -7.14
C VAL A 72 3.47 -8.97 -6.51
N SER A 73 4.38 -8.19 -5.94
CA SER A 73 4.09 -6.95 -5.24
C SER A 73 4.76 -5.76 -5.92
N TRP A 74 4.04 -4.64 -5.86
CA TRP A 74 4.47 -3.32 -6.29
C TRP A 74 4.30 -2.33 -5.14
N GLU A 75 5.15 -1.33 -5.11
CA GLU A 75 5.05 -0.15 -4.26
C GLU A 75 4.72 1.09 -5.09
N MET A 76 4.09 2.08 -4.46
CA MET A 76 3.95 3.39 -5.05
C MET A 76 5.31 4.10 -5.08
N GLY A 77 5.91 4.18 -6.26
CA GLY A 77 7.13 4.94 -6.51
C GLY A 77 6.87 6.43 -6.76
N THR A 78 5.71 6.79 -7.30
CA THR A 78 5.33 8.19 -7.51
C THR A 78 3.84 8.38 -7.21
N PRO A 79 3.47 9.32 -6.33
CA PRO A 79 2.07 9.60 -6.05
C PRO A 79 1.39 10.29 -7.25
N PRO A 80 0.04 10.31 -7.30
CA PRO A 80 -0.70 11.00 -8.35
C PRO A 80 -0.29 12.47 -8.49
N ALA A 81 -0.12 12.93 -9.73
CA ALA A 81 0.22 14.32 -10.01
C ALA A 81 -1.04 15.20 -9.95
N GLY A 82 -1.08 16.15 -9.02
CA GLY A 82 -2.12 17.18 -8.93
C GLY A 82 -3.31 16.78 -8.06
N GLN A 83 -4.48 17.34 -8.34
CA GLN A 83 -5.72 16.98 -7.64
C GLN A 83 -6.07 15.51 -7.91
N VAL A 84 -6.53 14.81 -6.87
CA VAL A 84 -6.92 13.39 -6.93
C VAL A 84 -8.44 13.33 -6.79
N PRO A 85 -9.19 13.31 -7.91
CA PRO A 85 -10.61 12.98 -7.91
C PRO A 85 -10.90 11.67 -7.18
N SER A 86 -12.10 11.54 -6.63
CA SER A 86 -12.52 10.36 -5.85
C SER A 86 -12.48 9.05 -6.64
N ASP A 87 -12.54 9.12 -7.97
CA ASP A 87 -12.53 7.98 -8.88
C ASP A 87 -11.13 7.59 -9.38
N THR A 88 -10.08 8.33 -9.00
CA THR A 88 -8.71 8.09 -9.48
C THR A 88 -8.23 6.67 -9.23
N LEU A 89 -8.62 6.06 -8.10
CA LEU A 89 -8.20 4.71 -7.75
C LEU A 89 -9.09 3.61 -8.36
N LEU A 90 -10.20 3.94 -9.03
CA LEU A 90 -11.12 2.94 -9.56
C LEU A 90 -10.45 1.92 -10.49
N PRO A 91 -9.53 2.29 -11.42
CA PRO A 91 -8.85 1.31 -12.25
C PRO A 91 -8.08 0.25 -11.45
N LEU A 92 -7.49 0.64 -10.32
CA LEU A 92 -6.78 -0.27 -9.41
C LEU A 92 -7.70 -1.02 -8.46
N LEU A 93 -8.81 -0.44 -8.01
CA LEU A 93 -9.68 -1.04 -7.00
C LEU A 93 -10.81 -1.90 -7.59
N ALA A 94 -11.21 -1.64 -8.82
CA ALA A 94 -12.30 -2.36 -9.46
C ALA A 94 -11.97 -3.86 -9.56
N PRO A 95 -12.94 -4.75 -9.26
CA PRO A 95 -12.78 -6.18 -9.44
C PRO A 95 -12.65 -6.50 -10.93
N ARG A 96 -11.92 -7.56 -11.24
CA ARG A 96 -11.58 -7.95 -12.60
C ARG A 96 -11.59 -9.47 -12.71
N ALA A 97 -12.15 -10.01 -13.79
CA ALA A 97 -12.29 -11.45 -13.98
C ALA A 97 -10.99 -12.12 -14.45
N ASP A 98 -10.13 -11.38 -15.15
CA ASP A 98 -8.82 -11.80 -15.65
C ASP A 98 -7.75 -11.85 -14.55
N LEU A 99 -7.97 -11.15 -13.43
CA LEU A 99 -7.04 -11.10 -12.32
C LEU A 99 -7.64 -11.75 -11.06
N PRO A 100 -7.29 -13.02 -10.75
CA PRO A 100 -8.02 -13.81 -9.76
C PRO A 100 -7.91 -13.24 -8.34
N ARG A 101 -6.80 -12.59 -7.97
CA ARG A 101 -6.67 -11.92 -6.68
C ARG A 101 -5.78 -10.69 -6.77
N LYS A 102 -6.34 -9.54 -6.44
CA LYS A 102 -5.67 -8.23 -6.34
C LYS A 102 -5.90 -7.65 -4.96
N ARG A 103 -4.82 -7.30 -4.27
CA ARG A 103 -4.86 -6.57 -3.00
C ARG A 103 -4.20 -5.21 -3.18
N VAL A 104 -4.89 -4.16 -2.75
CA VAL A 104 -4.36 -2.80 -2.68
C VAL A 104 -4.39 -2.36 -1.24
N ALA A 105 -3.21 -2.17 -0.64
CA ALA A 105 -3.04 -1.72 0.73
C ALA A 105 -2.56 -0.27 0.72
N ILE A 106 -3.33 0.63 1.32
CA ILE A 106 -2.96 2.02 1.52
C ILE A 106 -2.50 2.18 2.97
N ILE A 107 -1.25 2.59 3.13
CA ILE A 107 -0.60 2.67 4.44
C ILE A 107 -0.51 4.15 4.79
N TYR A 108 -1.22 4.57 5.82
CA TYR A 108 -1.21 5.95 6.29
C TYR A 108 -0.23 6.10 7.46
N ARG A 109 0.64 7.11 7.38
CA ARG A 109 1.44 7.60 8.49
C ARG A 109 0.91 8.97 8.89
N VAL A 110 0.18 8.99 10.01
CA VAL A 110 -0.32 10.23 10.61
C VAL A 110 0.82 10.90 11.35
N HIS A 111 1.12 12.15 11.00
CA HIS A 111 2.12 12.96 11.71
C HIS A 111 1.44 13.82 12.78
N SER A 112 2.18 14.13 13.85
CA SER A 112 1.75 15.15 14.80
C SER A 112 1.67 16.51 14.10
N ALA A 113 0.85 17.44 14.60
CA ALA A 113 0.76 18.79 14.02
C ALA A 113 2.12 19.49 13.95
N ALA A 114 2.97 19.29 14.96
CA ALA A 114 4.32 19.88 15.00
C ALA A 114 5.27 19.28 13.94
N ASP A 115 5.19 17.97 13.71
CA ASP A 115 6.00 17.30 12.68
C ASP A 115 5.49 17.61 11.28
N ALA A 116 4.17 17.70 11.11
CA ALA A 116 3.51 18.04 9.87
C ALA A 116 3.95 19.41 9.32
N VAL A 117 4.02 20.44 10.18
CA VAL A 117 4.50 21.78 9.78
C VAL A 117 5.92 21.73 9.25
N LYS A 118 6.84 21.09 10.00
CA LYS A 118 8.25 20.97 9.59
C LYS A 118 8.40 20.25 8.26
N LEU A 119 7.62 19.19 8.07
CA LEU A 119 7.68 18.32 6.92
C LEU A 119 7.19 19.02 5.66
N VAL A 120 6.06 19.73 5.72
CA VAL A 120 5.57 20.50 4.57
C VAL A 120 6.46 21.69 4.24
N ASP A 121 7.00 22.38 5.25
CA ASP A 121 7.96 23.47 5.03
C ASP A 121 9.25 22.95 4.37
N ASN A 122 9.73 21.77 4.77
CA ASN A 122 10.90 21.14 4.15
C ASN A 122 10.61 20.68 2.72
N ASP A 123 9.49 19.98 2.48
CA ASP A 123 9.09 19.54 1.13
C ASP A 123 8.97 20.75 0.17
N PHE A 124 8.42 21.88 0.64
CA PHE A 124 8.35 23.11 -0.15
C PHE A 124 9.74 23.70 -0.43
N ARG A 125 10.63 23.77 0.57
CA ARG A 125 12.02 24.24 0.38
C ARG A 125 12.78 23.36 -0.60
N GLU A 126 12.65 22.05 -0.50
CA GLU A 126 13.29 21.10 -1.43
C GLU A 126 12.75 21.25 -2.85
N ALA A 127 11.43 21.40 -3.01
CA ALA A 127 10.82 21.66 -4.30
C ALA A 127 11.31 22.97 -4.93
N LEU A 128 11.38 24.05 -4.13
CA LEU A 128 11.89 25.36 -4.56
C LEU A 128 13.37 25.31 -4.95
N ALA A 129 14.20 24.65 -4.13
CA ALA A 129 15.61 24.46 -4.41
C ALA A 129 15.83 23.61 -5.68
N ALA A 130 15.03 22.56 -5.89
CA ALA A 130 15.08 21.73 -7.09
C ALA A 130 14.63 22.48 -8.35
N GLU A 131 13.68 23.42 -8.21
CA GLU A 131 13.26 24.30 -9.31
C GLU A 131 14.36 25.32 -9.67
N GLN A 132 14.95 25.97 -8.66
CA GLN A 132 15.93 27.05 -8.83
C GLN A 132 17.35 26.56 -9.20
N SER A 133 17.71 25.33 -8.82
CA SER A 133 19.05 24.77 -9.10
C SER A 133 19.27 24.34 -10.56
N LYS A 134 18.20 24.24 -11.37
CA LYS A 134 18.33 23.93 -12.80
C LYS A 134 18.72 25.18 -13.59
N LYS A 135 19.87 25.12 -14.27
CA LYS A 135 20.26 26.13 -15.28
C LYS A 135 19.45 25.91 -16.56
N GLY A 136 18.65 26.89 -16.98
CA GLY A 136 17.88 26.86 -18.22
C GLY A 136 16.37 27.02 -18.00
N VAL A 137 15.56 26.65 -19.00
CA VAL A 137 14.10 26.73 -18.90
C VAL A 137 13.61 25.77 -17.83
N VAL A 138 12.87 26.31 -16.85
CA VAL A 138 12.27 25.53 -15.78
C VAL A 138 11.26 24.54 -16.35
N SER A 139 11.39 23.26 -16.03
CA SER A 139 10.45 22.23 -16.48
C SER A 139 9.09 22.43 -15.82
N ALA A 140 8.00 22.34 -16.58
CA ALA A 140 6.62 22.44 -16.06
C ALA A 140 6.35 21.51 -14.86
N ALA A 141 6.96 20.33 -14.83
CA ALA A 141 6.86 19.40 -13.70
C ALA A 141 7.47 19.93 -12.39
N ALA A 142 8.53 20.74 -12.48
CA ALA A 142 9.16 21.36 -11.31
C ALA A 142 8.28 22.48 -10.75
N SER A 143 7.75 23.35 -11.61
CA SER A 143 6.82 24.40 -11.19
C SER A 143 5.51 23.83 -10.62
N LEU A 144 5.00 22.73 -11.20
CA LEU A 144 3.84 22.03 -10.64
C LEU A 144 4.14 21.44 -9.25
N ARG A 145 5.36 20.93 -9.01
CA ARG A 145 5.77 20.43 -7.69
C ARG A 145 5.80 21.55 -6.63
N VAL A 146 6.32 22.73 -6.98
CA VAL A 146 6.30 23.90 -6.10
C VAL A 146 4.87 24.36 -5.81
N HIS A 147 4.02 24.38 -6.84
CA HIS A 147 2.61 24.72 -6.67
C HIS A 147 1.89 23.74 -5.74
N ASN A 148 2.09 22.42 -5.93
CA ASN A 148 1.45 21.39 -5.11
C ASN A 148 1.92 21.41 -3.65
N THR A 149 3.23 21.59 -3.41
CA THR A 149 3.78 21.70 -2.05
C THR A 149 3.30 22.97 -1.35
N ASN A 150 3.14 24.08 -2.08
CA ASN A 150 2.55 25.31 -1.53
C ASN A 150 1.06 25.14 -1.18
N ALA A 151 0.30 24.43 -2.02
CA ALA A 151 -1.10 24.11 -1.72
C ALA A 151 -1.20 23.25 -0.45
N ALA A 152 -0.39 22.20 -0.33
CA ALA A 152 -0.33 21.37 0.88
C ALA A 152 0.02 22.19 2.13
N ARG A 153 0.92 23.17 2.01
CA ARG A 153 1.27 24.11 3.09
C ARG A 153 0.10 24.98 3.50
N SER A 154 -0.65 25.49 2.52
CA SER A 154 -1.85 26.28 2.80
C SER A 154 -2.93 25.46 3.49
N GLU A 155 -3.13 24.19 3.12
CA GLU A 155 -4.09 23.31 3.79
C GLU A 155 -3.64 22.92 5.21
N GLN A 156 -2.35 22.68 5.43
CA GLN A 156 -1.80 22.49 6.79
C GLN A 156 -2.04 23.70 7.68
N ALA A 157 -1.80 24.91 7.17
CA ALA A 157 -2.04 26.14 7.92
C ALA A 157 -3.52 26.33 8.32
N ARG A 158 -4.44 25.72 7.56
CA ARG A 158 -5.89 25.68 7.88
C ARG A 158 -6.26 24.56 8.86
N GLY A 159 -5.29 23.77 9.35
CA GLY A 159 -5.50 22.73 10.35
C GLY A 159 -5.78 21.34 9.79
N ALA A 160 -5.60 21.11 8.49
CA ALA A 160 -5.62 19.75 7.95
C ALA A 160 -4.47 18.93 8.58
N GLY A 161 -4.71 17.67 8.98
CA GLY A 161 -3.62 16.79 9.40
C GLY A 161 -2.77 16.37 8.20
N LEU A 162 -1.44 16.35 8.32
CA LEU A 162 -0.59 15.81 7.27
C LEU A 162 -0.50 14.30 7.42
N THR A 163 -1.06 13.60 6.45
CA THR A 163 -0.95 12.14 6.38
C THR A 163 -0.11 11.80 5.17
N ARG A 164 1.12 11.33 5.40
CA ARG A 164 1.86 10.66 4.34
C ARG A 164 1.20 9.31 4.10
N PHE A 165 1.01 8.94 2.85
CA PHE A 165 0.49 7.62 2.51
C PHE A 165 1.43 6.91 1.54
N GLY A 166 1.56 5.61 1.75
CA GLY A 166 2.17 4.68 0.81
C GLY A 166 1.09 3.77 0.24
N MET A 167 1.42 3.08 -0.85
CA MET A 167 0.57 2.03 -1.38
C MET A 167 1.40 0.80 -1.73
N LEU A 168 0.87 -0.37 -1.40
CA LEU A 168 1.34 -1.65 -1.89
C LEU A 168 0.22 -2.30 -2.69
N VAL A 169 0.55 -2.75 -3.90
CA VAL A 169 -0.34 -3.55 -4.74
C VAL A 169 0.24 -4.95 -4.80
N THR A 170 -0.57 -5.98 -4.60
CA THR A 170 -0.15 -7.38 -4.71
C THR A 170 -1.14 -8.13 -5.58
N ALA A 171 -0.62 -8.80 -6.61
CA ALA A 171 -1.36 -9.79 -7.38
C ALA A 171 -0.96 -11.19 -6.93
N THR A 172 -1.92 -12.06 -6.68
CA THR A 172 -1.69 -13.46 -6.32
C THR A 172 -2.38 -14.35 -7.34
N VAL A 173 -1.61 -15.26 -7.94
CA VAL A 173 -2.09 -16.17 -8.98
C VAL A 173 -1.62 -17.60 -8.70
N PRO A 174 -2.32 -18.63 -9.22
CA PRO A 174 -1.84 -20.01 -9.13
C PRO A 174 -0.42 -20.15 -9.68
N ALA A 175 0.36 -21.08 -9.12
CA ALA A 175 1.67 -21.39 -9.67
C ALA A 175 1.55 -21.87 -11.13
N GLY A 176 2.44 -21.38 -12.00
CA GLY A 176 2.41 -21.68 -13.43
C GLY A 176 1.51 -20.76 -14.27
N SER A 177 0.81 -19.80 -13.66
CA SER A 177 0.12 -18.74 -14.41
C SER A 177 1.09 -17.83 -15.18
N ASP A 178 0.57 -17.13 -16.19
CA ASP A 178 1.32 -16.17 -17.01
C ASP A 178 1.62 -14.87 -16.23
N LEU A 179 2.69 -14.90 -15.44
CA LEU A 179 3.15 -13.75 -14.66
C LEU A 179 3.46 -12.51 -15.51
N PRO A 180 4.12 -12.60 -16.69
CA PRO A 180 4.29 -11.46 -17.58
C PRO A 180 3.00 -10.69 -17.89
N THR A 181 1.92 -11.41 -18.26
CA THR A 181 0.62 -10.77 -18.56
C THR A 181 0.03 -10.11 -17.32
N VAL A 182 -0.02 -10.83 -16.19
CA VAL A 182 -0.50 -10.28 -14.90
C VAL A 182 0.26 -9.01 -14.51
N ARG A 183 1.58 -8.99 -14.70
CA ARG A 183 2.41 -7.82 -14.41
C ARG A 183 2.05 -6.63 -15.28
N SER A 184 1.92 -6.85 -16.59
CA SER A 184 1.54 -5.81 -17.53
C SER A 184 0.17 -5.22 -17.21
N GLU A 185 -0.79 -6.05 -16.78
CA GLU A 185 -2.13 -5.59 -16.41
C GLU A 185 -2.12 -4.74 -15.13
N ILE A 186 -1.38 -5.15 -14.09
CA ILE A 186 -1.23 -4.35 -12.87
C ILE A 186 -0.56 -3.01 -13.17
N GLU A 187 0.51 -3.01 -13.97
CA GLU A 187 1.23 -1.80 -14.36
C GLU A 187 0.30 -0.85 -15.15
N ALA A 188 -0.46 -1.38 -16.12
CA ALA A 188 -1.44 -0.60 -16.87
C ALA A 188 -2.57 -0.02 -15.98
N MET A 189 -3.01 -0.77 -14.96
CA MET A 189 -3.98 -0.25 -13.99
C MET A 189 -3.39 0.86 -13.12
N GLY A 190 -2.12 0.74 -12.73
CA GLY A 190 -1.38 1.80 -12.04
C GLY A 190 -1.33 3.08 -12.86
N ASP A 191 -0.97 2.97 -14.14
CA ASP A 191 -0.92 4.10 -15.07
C ASP A 191 -2.29 4.74 -15.28
N ALA A 192 -3.35 3.93 -15.44
CA ALA A 192 -4.73 4.41 -15.54
C ALA A 192 -5.18 5.14 -14.27
N ALA A 193 -4.73 4.68 -13.10
CA ALA A 193 -4.93 5.33 -11.82
C ALA A 193 -3.96 6.50 -11.55
N ARG A 194 -3.09 6.83 -12.52
CA ARG A 194 -2.04 7.87 -12.41
C ARG A 194 -1.08 7.64 -11.24
N ILE A 195 -0.87 6.39 -10.85
CA ILE A 195 0.05 5.99 -9.79
C ILE A 195 1.26 5.32 -10.44
N GLY A 196 2.45 5.89 -10.20
CA GLY A 196 3.69 5.27 -10.65
C GLY A 196 4.02 4.05 -9.79
N LEU A 197 3.66 2.86 -10.25
CA LEU A 197 3.97 1.61 -9.57
C LEU A 197 5.40 1.15 -9.87
N ARG A 198 6.09 0.64 -8.85
CA ARG A 198 7.41 0.03 -8.96
C ARG A 198 7.38 -1.38 -8.40
N ARG A 199 7.95 -2.33 -9.13
CA ARG A 199 8.06 -3.73 -8.68
C ARG A 199 9.00 -3.85 -7.49
N CYS A 200 8.61 -4.63 -6.49
CA CYS A 200 9.38 -4.91 -5.28
C CYS A 200 10.44 -6.01 -5.50
N TRP A 201 11.42 -5.74 -6.35
CA TRP A 201 12.46 -6.72 -6.69
C TRP A 201 13.32 -7.12 -5.50
N GLY A 202 13.38 -8.42 -5.20
CA GLY A 202 14.21 -8.97 -4.12
C GLY A 202 13.67 -8.75 -2.70
N TYR A 203 12.45 -8.23 -2.55
CA TYR A 203 11.76 -8.07 -1.25
C TYR A 203 10.24 -8.29 -1.35
N GLN A 204 9.85 -9.22 -2.21
CA GLN A 204 8.46 -9.64 -2.46
C GLN A 204 7.78 -10.16 -1.19
N ALA A 205 8.41 -11.02 -0.38
CA ALA A 205 7.83 -11.51 0.88
C ALA A 205 7.53 -10.37 1.85
N ALA A 206 8.46 -9.42 1.99
CA ALA A 206 8.30 -8.29 2.88
C ALA A 206 7.18 -7.36 2.41
N ALA A 207 7.13 -7.04 1.12
CA ALA A 207 6.04 -6.26 0.53
C ALA A 207 4.69 -6.98 0.63
N PHE A 208 4.66 -8.30 0.37
CA PHE A 208 3.48 -9.13 0.51
C PHE A 208 2.96 -9.06 1.95
N ALA A 209 3.81 -9.35 2.94
CA ALA A 209 3.43 -9.33 4.35
C ALA A 209 3.01 -7.94 4.82
N GLY A 210 3.74 -6.90 4.39
CA GLY A 210 3.44 -5.50 4.67
C GLY A 210 2.06 -5.04 4.22
N SER A 211 1.53 -5.66 3.16
CA SER A 211 0.20 -5.36 2.64
C SER A 211 -0.94 -6.09 3.34
N LEU A 212 -0.67 -6.95 4.33
CA LEU A 212 -1.70 -7.73 5.04
C LEU A 212 -2.40 -6.97 6.17
N GLY A 213 -1.85 -5.84 6.62
CA GLY A 213 -2.44 -5.06 7.72
C GLY A 213 -2.28 -5.70 9.10
N MET A 214 -1.29 -6.58 9.27
CA MET A 214 -1.07 -7.36 10.49
C MET A 214 -0.16 -6.67 11.53
N GLY A 215 0.00 -5.35 11.44
CA GLY A 215 0.87 -4.59 12.35
C GLY A 215 2.37 -4.65 12.02
N THR A 216 2.76 -5.07 10.81
CA THR A 216 4.15 -4.96 10.35
C THR A 216 4.48 -3.50 10.02
N ILE A 217 5.36 -2.87 10.79
CA ILE A 217 5.86 -1.52 10.51
C ILE A 217 7.04 -1.61 9.56
N LEU A 218 6.79 -1.59 8.25
CA LEU A 218 7.81 -1.80 7.22
C LEU A 218 9.10 -0.96 7.41
N PRO A 219 9.03 0.34 7.79
CA PRO A 219 10.24 1.12 8.05
C PRO A 219 11.14 0.60 9.18
N GLU A 220 10.57 -0.11 10.17
CA GLU A 220 11.34 -0.69 11.28
C GLU A 220 12.09 -1.96 10.88
N TYR A 221 11.66 -2.61 9.79
CA TYR A 221 12.26 -3.83 9.25
C TYR A 221 13.05 -3.58 7.97
N ALA A 222 13.18 -2.33 7.53
CA ALA A 222 14.02 -1.98 6.40
C ALA A 222 15.50 -2.20 6.75
N SER A 223 16.19 -3.01 5.95
CA SER A 223 17.63 -3.25 6.10
C SER A 223 18.49 -2.09 5.56
N ILE A 224 17.87 -1.03 5.05
CA ILE A 224 18.53 0.16 4.54
C ILE A 224 18.81 1.09 5.71
N SER A 225 20.05 1.56 5.85
CA SER A 225 20.45 2.49 6.90
C SER A 225 19.52 3.71 6.96
N GLY A 226 19.04 4.07 8.15
CA GLY A 226 18.14 5.23 8.36
C GLY A 226 18.69 6.59 7.89
N LYS A 227 19.97 6.66 7.51
CA LYS A 227 20.58 7.83 6.85
C LYS A 227 20.21 7.99 5.37
N LEU A 228 19.66 6.96 4.73
CA LEU A 228 19.30 6.95 3.31
C LEU A 228 17.78 7.00 3.05
N GLY A 229 16.96 6.90 4.10
CA GLY A 229 15.48 6.83 4.01
C GLY A 229 14.75 8.09 4.49
N GLY A 230 15.45 9.22 4.59
CA GLY A 230 14.92 10.52 5.01
C GLY A 230 14.42 11.34 3.82
#